data_AF-A0A0G1RXD0-F1
#
_entry.id   AF-A0A0G1RXD0-F1
#
_cell.length_a   1.000
_cell.length_b   1.000
_cell.length_c   1.000
_cell.angle_alpha   90.00
_cell.angle_beta   90.00
_cell.angle_gamma   90.00
#
_symmetry.space_group_name_H-M   'P 1'
#
loop_
_entity.id
_entity.type
_entity.pdbx_description
1 polymer ?
#
loop_
_entity_poly.entity_id
_entity_poly.type
_entity_poly.pdbx_seq_one_letter_code
_entity_poly.pdbx_strand_id
1 'polypeptide(L)'
;MTQLLSTIISVVLGSFIVINGVLVHTDDIVNQAKASVNGANVHQLATVIELYYSDHNFYPNVSGGEALINTLESDGYIRNRPLEPNVFQYEIKNGGEDYLLKLAE
;
A
#
# COMPACT_ATOMS: atom_id res chain seq x y z
N MET A 1 55.07 -2.41 20.48
CA MET A 1 53.89 -2.97 21.19
C MET A 1 52.68 -2.04 21.17
N THR A 2 52.87 -0.72 21.25
CA THR A 2 51.80 0.29 21.23
C THR A 2 51.00 0.37 19.91
N GLN A 3 51.63 0.13 18.76
CA GLN A 3 50.96 0.13 17.45
C GLN A 3 49.97 -1.03 17.26
N LEU A 4 50.31 -2.22 17.76
CA LEU A 4 49.42 -3.38 17.67
C LEU A 4 48.14 -3.14 18.49
N LEU A 5 48.30 -2.54 19.68
CA LEU A 5 47.20 -2.19 20.56
C LEU A 5 46.29 -1.12 19.96
N SER A 6 46.85 -0.06 19.33
CA SER A 6 46.02 0.98 18.70
C SER A 6 45.25 0.44 17.49
N THR A 7 45.83 -0.51 16.76
CA THR A 7 45.16 -1.15 15.61
C THR A 7 43.98 -2.01 16.07
N ILE A 8 44.15 -2.77 17.16
CA ILE A 8 43.07 -3.56 17.76
C ILE A 8 41.94 -2.64 18.25
N ILE A 9 42.26 -1.56 18.95
CA ILE A 9 41.26 -0.59 19.45
C ILE A 9 40.51 0.06 18.28
N SER A 10 41.21 0.47 17.21
CA SER A 10 40.58 1.07 16.03
C SER A 10 39.69 0.10 15.26
N VAL A 11 40.06 -1.17 15.14
CA VAL A 11 39.23 -2.20 14.47
C VAL A 11 37.97 -2.48 15.28
N VAL A 12 38.10 -2.59 16.60
CA VAL A 12 36.96 -2.81 17.50
C VAL A 12 36.00 -1.61 17.45
N LEU A 13 36.51 -0.38 17.60
CA LEU A 13 35.67 0.83 17.51
C LEU A 13 35.05 1.02 16.12
N GLY A 14 35.81 0.78 15.05
CA GLY A 14 35.30 0.85 13.68
C GLY A 14 34.19 -0.17 13.41
N SER A 15 34.30 -1.38 13.97
CA SER A 15 33.27 -2.41 13.82
C SER A 15 31.95 -2.05 14.51
N PHE A 16 31.98 -1.40 15.69
CA PHE A 16 30.77 -0.91 16.35
C PHE A 16 30.07 0.22 15.60
N ILE A 17 30.84 1.08 14.91
CA ILE A 17 30.30 2.20 14.11
C ILE A 17 29.66 1.68 12.81
N VAL A 18 30.26 0.68 12.15
CA VAL A 18 29.72 0.12 10.90
C VAL A 18 28.46 -0.72 11.15
N ILE A 19 28.38 -1.46 12.27
CA ILE A 19 27.21 -2.29 12.59
C ILE A 19 25.98 -1.43 12.95
N ASN A 20 26.15 -0.27 13.58
CA ASN A 20 25.07 0.70 13.80
C ASN A 20 24.89 1.69 12.63
N GLY A 21 25.82 1.70 11.66
CA GLY A 21 25.81 2.58 10.49
C GLY A 21 24.89 2.11 9.36
N VAL A 22 24.38 0.87 9.45
CA VAL A 22 23.25 0.40 8.64
C VAL A 22 21.94 0.80 9.34
N LEU A 23 21.84 2.08 9.74
CA LEU A 23 20.56 2.79 9.77
C LEU A 23 20.15 3.02 8.31
N VAL A 24 20.00 1.93 7.55
CA VAL A 24 19.14 1.97 6.37
C VAL A 24 17.80 2.38 6.94
N HIS A 25 17.30 3.53 6.52
CA HIS A 25 16.04 4.10 7.00
C HIS A 25 14.93 3.05 6.84
N THR A 26 14.76 2.20 7.84
CA THR A 26 13.79 1.10 7.83
C THR A 26 12.40 1.66 7.65
N ASP A 27 12.19 2.88 8.17
CA ASP A 27 10.99 3.67 7.98
C ASP A 27 10.76 4.02 6.50
N ASP A 28 11.79 4.40 5.75
CA ASP A 28 11.68 4.69 4.31
C ASP A 28 11.33 3.43 3.53
N ILE A 29 11.93 2.28 3.87
CA ILE A 29 11.61 0.99 3.24
C ILE A 29 10.16 0.61 3.53
N VAL A 30 9.73 0.70 4.78
CA VAL A 30 8.36 0.35 5.19
C VAL A 30 7.35 1.29 4.54
N ASN A 31 7.64 2.58 4.46
CA ASN A 31 6.76 3.57 3.82
C ASN A 31 6.67 3.35 2.30
N GLN A 32 7.79 3.05 1.62
CA GLN A 32 7.79 2.68 0.21
C GLN A 32 7.03 1.38 -0.05
N ALA A 33 7.20 0.38 0.82
CA ALA A 33 6.48 -0.88 0.72
C ALA A 33 4.96 -0.66 0.87
N LYS A 34 4.53 0.14 1.84
CA LYS A 34 3.12 0.52 2.01
C LYS A 34 2.56 1.26 0.80
N ALA A 35 3.28 2.25 0.28
CA ALA A 35 2.86 2.97 -0.92
C ALA A 35 2.72 2.05 -2.14
N SER A 36 3.66 1.10 -2.31
CA SER A 36 3.62 0.12 -3.39
C SER A 36 2.44 -0.84 -3.28
N VAL A 37 2.19 -1.37 -2.08
CA VAL A 37 1.03 -2.23 -1.79
C VAL A 37 -0.28 -1.47 -2.03
N ASN A 38 -0.39 -0.24 -1.53
CA ASN A 38 -1.58 0.59 -1.69
C ASN A 38 -1.85 0.93 -3.17
N GLY A 39 -0.80 1.23 -3.95
CA GLY A 39 -0.92 1.44 -5.39
C GLY A 39 -1.38 0.19 -6.13
N ALA A 40 -0.81 -0.97 -5.81
CA ALA A 40 -1.21 -2.26 -6.41
C ALA A 40 -2.67 -2.60 -6.06
N ASN A 41 -3.07 -2.37 -4.81
CA ASN A 41 -4.41 -2.57 -4.31
C ASN A 41 -5.45 -1.69 -5.04
N VAL A 42 -5.14 -0.41 -5.28
CA VAL A 42 -5.99 0.49 -6.07
C VAL A 42 -6.15 -0.02 -7.50
N HIS A 43 -5.06 -0.49 -8.12
CA HIS A 43 -5.14 -1.04 -9.47
C HIS A 43 -5.99 -2.32 -9.56
N GLN A 44 -5.87 -3.21 -8.56
CA GLN A 44 -6.71 -4.40 -8.45
C GLN A 44 -8.19 -4.03 -8.25
N LEU A 45 -8.48 -3.07 -7.37
CA LEU A 45 -9.84 -2.55 -7.19
C LEU A 45 -10.42 -1.97 -8.48
N ALA A 46 -9.65 -1.15 -9.21
CA ALA A 46 -10.08 -0.61 -10.50
C ALA A 46 -10.48 -1.74 -11.45
N THR A 47 -9.63 -2.77 -11.61
CA THR A 47 -9.93 -3.94 -12.45
C THR A 47 -11.22 -4.64 -12.04
N VAL A 48 -11.47 -4.75 -10.74
CA VAL A 48 -12.69 -5.37 -10.24
C VAL A 48 -13.93 -4.50 -10.50
N ILE A 49 -13.81 -3.18 -10.37
CA ILE A 49 -14.89 -2.24 -10.70
C ILE A 49 -15.25 -2.33 -12.19
N GLU A 50 -14.26 -2.46 -13.08
CA GLU A 50 -14.50 -2.68 -14.51
C GLU A 50 -15.22 -4.02 -14.76
N LEU A 51 -14.85 -5.07 -14.04
CA LEU A 51 -15.53 -6.36 -14.13
C LEU A 51 -16.98 -6.27 -13.67
N TYR A 52 -17.24 -5.56 -12.56
CA TYR A 52 -18.59 -5.27 -12.09
C TYR A 52 -19.41 -4.54 -13.18
N TYR A 53 -18.83 -3.51 -13.80
CA TYR A 53 -19.47 -2.77 -14.89
C TYR A 53 -19.78 -3.67 -16.09
N SER A 54 -18.88 -4.58 -16.44
CA SER A 54 -19.10 -5.53 -17.55
C SER A 54 -20.35 -6.40 -17.33
N ASP A 55 -20.67 -6.74 -16.09
CA ASP A 55 -21.81 -7.59 -15.78
C ASP A 55 -23.11 -6.79 -15.57
N HIS A 56 -23.00 -5.56 -15.03
CA HIS A 56 -24.14 -4.75 -14.61
C HIS A 56 -24.49 -3.60 -15.57
N ASN A 57 -23.58 -3.19 -16.45
CA ASN A 57 -23.63 -1.98 -17.29
C ASN A 57 -23.71 -0.66 -16.49
N PHE A 58 -23.30 -0.66 -15.23
CA PHE A 58 -23.13 0.54 -14.40
C PHE A 58 -22.06 0.29 -13.33
N TYR A 59 -21.39 1.35 -12.87
CA TYR A 59 -20.43 1.24 -11.77
C TYR A 59 -21.15 1.16 -10.41
N PRO A 60 -20.57 0.51 -9.39
CA PRO A 60 -21.21 0.31 -8.08
C PRO A 60 -21.79 1.61 -7.51
N ASN A 61 -23.10 1.68 -7.33
CA ASN A 61 -23.79 2.91 -6.90
C ASN A 61 -23.73 3.13 -5.37
N VAL A 62 -22.51 3.18 -4.83
CA VAL A 62 -22.18 3.43 -3.42
C VAL A 62 -21.14 4.54 -3.25
N SER A 63 -21.00 5.08 -2.03
CA SER A 63 -20.03 6.12 -1.72
C SER A 63 -19.08 5.67 -0.61
N GLY A 64 -17.78 5.92 -0.80
CA GLY A 64 -16.74 5.55 0.15
C GLY A 64 -16.17 4.14 -0.08
N GLY A 65 -14.93 3.96 0.37
CA GLY A 65 -14.17 2.71 0.16
C GLY A 65 -14.81 1.50 0.84
N GLU A 66 -15.37 1.67 2.04
CA GLU A 66 -16.01 0.57 2.78
C GLU A 66 -17.27 0.06 2.09
N ALA A 67 -18.15 0.96 1.65
CA ALA A 67 -19.37 0.58 0.94
C ALA A 67 -19.05 -0.11 -0.40
N LEU A 68 -18.01 0.36 -1.09
CA LEU A 68 -17.51 -0.28 -2.32
C LEU A 68 -17.03 -1.71 -2.05
N ILE A 69 -16.12 -1.91 -1.07
CA ILE A 69 -15.63 -3.26 -0.74
C ILE A 69 -16.79 -4.18 -0.37
N ASN A 70 -17.70 -3.72 0.49
CA ASN A 70 -18.82 -4.53 0.94
C ASN A 70 -19.71 -4.96 -0.24
N THR A 71 -19.93 -4.08 -1.22
CA THR A 71 -20.71 -4.39 -2.44
C THR A 71 -19.98 -5.41 -3.31
N LEU A 72 -18.69 -5.20 -3.56
CA LEU A 72 -17.89 -6.13 -4.38
C LEU A 72 -17.73 -7.50 -3.70
N GLU A 73 -17.68 -7.55 -2.37
CA GLU A 73 -17.62 -8.77 -1.59
C GLU A 73 -18.97 -9.50 -1.58
N SER A 74 -20.08 -8.79 -1.35
CA SER A 74 -21.43 -9.38 -1.37
C SER A 74 -21.77 -10.00 -2.72
N ASP A 75 -21.31 -9.35 -3.78
CA ASP A 75 -21.62 -9.74 -5.16
C ASP A 75 -20.57 -10.75 -5.70
N GLY A 76 -19.56 -11.09 -4.89
CA GLY A 76 -18.63 -12.18 -5.14
C GLY A 76 -17.45 -11.84 -6.06
N TYR A 77 -17.23 -10.57 -6.37
CA TYR A 77 -16.13 -10.08 -7.20
C TYR A 77 -14.78 -10.10 -6.50
N ILE A 78 -14.75 -9.93 -5.18
CA ILE A 78 -13.55 -10.05 -4.36
C ILE A 78 -13.72 -11.17 -3.34
N ARG A 79 -12.61 -11.81 -2.99
CA ARG A 79 -12.56 -12.85 -1.97
C ARG A 79 -11.42 -12.52 -1.02
N ASN A 80 -11.74 -12.51 0.28
CA ASN A 80 -10.90 -12.02 1.37
C ASN A 80 -10.77 -10.49 1.37
N ARG A 81 -10.67 -9.88 2.56
CA ARG A 81 -10.51 -8.43 2.76
C ARG A 81 -9.05 -8.05 3.02
N PRO A 82 -8.17 -7.93 2.02
CA PRO A 82 -6.80 -7.44 2.24
C PRO A 82 -6.70 -5.91 2.12
N LEU A 83 -7.82 -5.20 2.02
CA LEU A 83 -7.87 -3.78 1.69
C LEU A 83 -8.43 -2.99 2.88
N GLU A 84 -7.59 -2.18 3.51
CA GLU A 84 -8.05 -1.21 4.51
C GLU A 84 -8.95 -0.17 3.81
N PRO A 85 -10.26 -0.12 4.11
CA PRO A 85 -11.20 0.74 3.39
C PRO A 85 -10.85 2.23 3.46
N ASN A 86 -10.16 2.62 4.54
CA ASN A 86 -9.77 3.99 4.83
C ASN A 86 -8.62 4.49 3.94
N VAL A 87 -7.92 3.59 3.24
CA VAL A 87 -6.75 3.92 2.41
C VAL A 87 -7.15 4.45 1.04
N PHE A 88 -8.43 4.36 0.66
CA PHE A 88 -8.91 4.80 -0.64
C PHE A 88 -10.25 5.51 -0.57
N GLN A 89 -10.42 6.43 -1.49
CA GLN A 89 -11.63 7.21 -1.69
C GLN A 89 -12.28 6.74 -2.99
N TYR A 90 -13.56 6.39 -2.89
CA TYR A 90 -14.40 6.02 -4.03
C TYR A 90 -15.58 6.99 -4.13
N GLU A 91 -15.74 7.58 -5.30
CA GLU A 91 -16.87 8.44 -5.63
C GLU A 91 -17.40 8.12 -7.03
N ILE A 92 -18.72 8.06 -7.15
CA ILE A 92 -19.36 7.94 -8.46
C ILE A 92 -19.44 9.30 -9.12
N LYS A 93 -19.28 9.30 -10.43
CA LYS A 93 -19.52 10.45 -11.31
C LYS A 93 -20.62 10.09 -12.31
N ASN A 94 -21.25 11.12 -12.86
CA ASN A 94 -22.23 10.99 -13.95
C ASN A 94 -23.34 9.95 -13.68
N GLY A 95 -23.79 9.82 -12.42
CA GLY A 95 -24.88 8.91 -12.07
C GLY A 95 -24.59 7.40 -12.21
N GLY A 96 -23.31 6.99 -12.26
CA GLY A 96 -22.91 5.59 -12.39
C GLY A 96 -22.28 5.23 -13.73
N GLU A 97 -22.11 6.23 -14.62
CA GLU A 97 -21.41 6.09 -15.90
C GLU A 97 -19.90 6.31 -15.78
N ASP A 98 -19.42 6.84 -14.65
CA ASP A 98 -18.00 7.08 -14.38
C ASP A 98 -17.71 7.01 -12.87
N TYR A 99 -16.44 6.87 -12.47
CA TYR A 99 -16.02 6.85 -11.08
C TYR A 99 -14.65 7.47 -10.85
N LEU A 100 -14.42 7.92 -9.62
CA LEU A 100 -13.12 8.33 -9.11
C LEU A 100 -12.66 7.31 -8.07
N LEU A 101 -11.48 6.73 -8.28
CA LEU A 101 -10.78 5.92 -7.30
C LEU A 101 -9.39 6.50 -7.07
N LYS A 102 -9.09 6.89 -5.83
CA LYS A 102 -7.78 7.44 -5.45
C LYS A 102 -7.39 6.99 -4.05
N LEU A 103 -6.10 7.06 -3.74
CA LEU A 103 -5.63 6.90 -2.37
C LEU A 103 -6.15 8.05 -1.51
N ALA A 104 -6.53 7.75 -0.27
CA ALA A 104 -6.80 8.76 0.74
C ALA A 104 -5.46 9.41 1.14
N GLU A 105 -5.42 10.74 1.13
CA GLU A 105 -4.31 11.54 1.66
C GLU A 105 -4.30 11.56 3.19
#